data_AF-A0A484IE61-F1
#
_entry.id   AF-A0A484IE61-F1
#
_cell.length_a   1.000
_cell.length_b   1.000
_cell.length_c   1.000
_cell.angle_alpha   90.00
_cell.angle_beta   90.00
_cell.angle_gamma   90.00
#
_symmetry.space_group_name_H-M   'P 1'
#
loop_
_entity.id
_entity.type
_entity.pdbx_description
1 polymer ?
#
loop_
_entity_poly.entity_id
_entity_poly.type
_entity_poly.pdbx_seq_one_letter_code
_entity_poly.pdbx_strand_id
1 'polypeptide(L)'
;MNIAMISNSGNGMCLKLYDETLKELVNETFEDIHTLNFYLQTIPKNFGQKKTLLIYSKPEIITSNKNSFTENANQCHGKNNIQLYIAEDENSYFVSD
;
A
#
# COMPACT_ATOMS: atom_id res chain seq x y z
N MET A 1 -16.40 2.16 -6.61
CA MET A 1 -15.24 1.23 -6.59
C MET A 1 -14.16 1.88 -5.74
N ASN A 2 -13.54 1.15 -4.80
CA ASN A 2 -12.46 1.73 -4.00
C ASN A 2 -11.09 1.39 -4.57
N ILE A 3 -10.11 2.24 -4.30
CA ILE A 3 -8.72 2.06 -4.71
C ILE A 3 -7.87 1.96 -3.45
N ALA A 4 -7.23 0.82 -3.25
CA ALA A 4 -6.32 0.56 -2.15
C ALA A 4 -4.88 0.65 -2.65
N MET A 5 -4.11 1.61 -2.13
CA MET A 5 -2.70 1.78 -2.42
C MET A 5 -1.88 1.29 -1.22
N ILE A 6 -1.11 0.23 -1.41
CA ILE A 6 -0.16 -0.31 -0.44
C ILE A 6 1.24 0.19 -0.81
N SER A 7 1.96 0.78 0.14
CA SER A 7 3.35 1.18 0.00
C SER A 7 4.23 0.47 1.02
N ASN A 8 5.29 -0.18 0.58
CA ASN A 8 6.26 -0.85 1.45
C ASN A 8 7.57 -0.06 1.53
N SER A 9 7.81 0.64 2.64
CA SER A 9 8.99 1.47 2.85
C SER A 9 10.12 0.77 3.63
N GLY A 10 10.03 -0.55 3.84
CA GLY A 10 11.02 -1.32 4.60
C GLY A 10 10.85 -1.26 6.12
N ASN A 11 10.33 -0.16 6.67
CA ASN A 11 9.99 0.00 8.09
C ASN A 11 8.53 -0.35 8.43
N GLY A 12 7.76 -0.81 7.44
CA GLY A 12 6.35 -1.12 7.58
C GLY A 12 5.60 -0.96 6.26
N MET A 13 4.30 -1.28 6.30
CA MET A 13 3.41 -1.14 5.16
C MET A 13 2.37 -0.06 5.43
N CYS A 14 2.25 0.89 4.52
CA CYS A 14 1.20 1.91 4.56
C CYS A 14 0.10 1.53 3.57
N LEU A 15 -1.16 1.60 4.01
CA LEU A 15 -2.33 1.44 3.17
C LEU A 15 -3.08 2.77 3.11
N LYS A 16 -3.34 3.25 1.90
CA LYS A 16 -4.28 4.34 1.65
C LYS A 16 -5.47 3.83 0.86
N LEU A 17 -6.68 4.10 1.34
CA LEU A 17 -7.91 3.76 0.65
C LEU A 17 -8.54 5.02 0.09
N TYR A 18 -8.93 4.99 -1.17
CA TYR A 18 -9.62 6.06 -1.86
C TYR A 18 -10.98 5.58 -2.37
N ASP A 19 -11.93 6.50 -2.47
CA ASP A 19 -13.15 6.29 -3.23
C ASP A 19 -12.92 6.48 -4.75
N GLU A 20 -13.98 6.36 -5.53
CA GLU A 20 -13.96 6.53 -6.98
C GLU A 20 -13.63 7.96 -7.45
N THR A 21 -13.73 8.94 -6.55
CA THR A 21 -13.37 10.35 -6.81
C THR A 21 -11.95 10.68 -6.35
N LEU A 22 -11.16 9.66 -5.97
CA LEU A 22 -9.83 9.79 -5.38
C LEU A 22 -9.82 10.54 -4.04
N LYS A 23 -10.96 10.61 -3.34
CA LYS A 23 -11.01 11.13 -1.99
C LYS A 23 -10.49 10.07 -1.02
N GLU A 24 -9.54 10.45 -0.18
CA GLU A 24 -8.97 9.56 0.84
C GLU A 24 -10.05 9.21 1.88
N LEU A 25 -10.21 7.91 2.12
CA LEU A 25 -11.13 7.32 3.09
C LEU A 25 -10.37 6.81 4.33
N VAL A 26 -9.18 6.25 4.12
CA VAL A 26 -8.35 5.59 5.15
C VAL A 26 -6.88 5.83 4.84
N ASN A 27 -6.09 6.00 5.89
CA ASN A 27 -4.63 6.02 5.84
C ASN A 27 -4.09 5.34 7.09
N GLU A 28 -3.64 4.09 6.95
CA GLU A 28 -3.22 3.23 8.05
C GLU A 28 -1.81 2.69 7.81
N THR A 29 -1.09 2.40 8.90
CA THR A 29 0.23 1.77 8.85
C THR A 29 0.21 0.45 9.62
N PHE A 30 0.87 -0.55 9.04
CA PHE A 30 0.93 -1.91 9.55
C PHE A 30 2.38 -2.33 9.73
N GLU A 31 2.67 -2.97 10.85
CA GLU A 31 4.01 -3.50 11.16
C GLU A 31 4.34 -4.74 10.31
N ASP A 32 3.34 -5.57 10.03
CA ASP A 32 3.48 -6.85 9.34
C ASP A 32 2.37 -7.11 8.30
N ILE A 33 2.64 -8.07 7.42
CA ILE A 33 1.80 -8.34 6.25
C ILE A 33 0.51 -9.09 6.63
N HIS A 34 0.53 -9.84 7.74
CA HIS A 34 -0.64 -10.57 8.21
C HIS A 34 -1.69 -9.60 8.75
N THR A 35 -1.27 -8.58 9.50
CA THR A 35 -2.16 -7.54 10.00
C THR A 35 -2.75 -6.71 8.84
N LEU A 36 -1.94 -6.35 7.84
CA LEU A 36 -2.43 -5.71 6.62
C LEU A 36 -3.48 -6.59 5.91
N ASN A 37 -3.20 -7.88 5.72
CA ASN A 37 -4.12 -8.80 5.05
C ASN A 37 -5.43 -8.96 5.80
N PHE A 38 -5.38 -9.07 7.13
CA PHE A 38 -6.58 -9.10 7.94
C PHE A 38 -7.41 -7.83 7.73
N TYR A 39 -6.76 -6.66 7.71
CA TYR A 39 -7.44 -5.40 7.45
C TYR A 39 -8.09 -5.36 6.05
N LEU A 40 -7.40 -5.80 5.01
CA LEU A 40 -7.93 -5.83 3.64
C LEU A 40 -9.24 -6.63 3.53
N GLN A 41 -9.37 -7.73 4.28
CA GLN A 41 -10.59 -8.54 4.35
C GLN A 41 -11.78 -7.81 4.98
N THR A 42 -11.54 -6.74 5.75
CA THR A 42 -12.61 -5.92 6.34
C THR A 42 -13.14 -4.85 5.40
N ILE A 43 -12.42 -4.50 4.32
CA ILE A 43 -12.79 -3.41 3.40
C ILE A 43 -14.20 -3.58 2.81
N PRO A 44 -14.60 -4.78 2.30
CA PRO A 44 -15.95 -4.97 1.79
C PRO A 44 -17.04 -4.72 2.83
N LYS A 45 -16.79 -5.10 4.10
CA LYS A 45 -17.75 -4.92 5.21
C LYS A 45 -17.85 -3.46 5.63
N ASN A 46 -16.73 -2.75 5.68
CA ASN A 46 -16.68 -1.37 6.19
C ASN A 46 -17.12 -0.33 5.16
N PHE A 47 -16.86 -0.59 3.87
CA PHE A 47 -17.11 0.39 2.79
C PHE A 47 -18.17 -0.07 1.78
N GLY A 48 -18.80 -1.24 2.00
CA GLY A 48 -19.88 -1.77 1.17
C GLY A 48 -19.48 -2.15 -0.25
N GLN A 49 -18.18 -2.32 -0.52
CA GLN A 49 -17.66 -2.53 -1.88
C GLN A 49 -17.57 -4.00 -2.25
N LYS A 50 -18.01 -4.33 -3.46
CA LYS A 50 -17.84 -5.68 -4.06
C LYS A 50 -16.48 -5.90 -4.71
N LYS A 51 -15.80 -4.81 -5.10
CA LYS A 51 -14.51 -4.84 -5.80
C LYS A 51 -13.66 -3.65 -5.38
N THR A 52 -12.38 -3.91 -5.14
CA THR A 52 -11.37 -2.90 -4.79
C THR A 52 -10.19 -3.08 -5.75
N LEU A 53 -9.74 -2.00 -6.37
CA LEU A 53 -8.50 -1.99 -7.14
C LEU A 53 -7.32 -1.94 -6.17
N LEU A 54 -6.43 -2.92 -6.22
CA LEU A 54 -5.23 -2.97 -5.40
C LEU A 54 -4.01 -2.47 -6.18
N ILE A 55 -3.28 -1.51 -5.63
CA ILE A 55 -2.04 -0.97 -6.16
C ILE A 55 -0.95 -1.22 -5.14
N TYR A 56 0.04 -2.05 -5.48
CA TYR A 56 1.20 -2.30 -4.62
C TYR A 56 2.41 -1.53 -5.14
N SER A 57 3.00 -0.70 -4.29
CA SER A 57 4.21 0.06 -4.57
C SER A 57 5.31 -0.36 -3.60
N LYS A 58 6.43 -0.84 -4.16
CA LYS A 58 7.66 -1.06 -3.41
C LYS A 58 8.66 0.01 -3.84
N PRO A 59 8.79 1.14 -3.12
CA PRO A 59 9.87 2.07 -3.35
C PRO A 59 11.20 1.33 -3.15
N GLU A 60 11.95 1.13 -4.23
CA GLU A 60 13.35 0.73 -4.14
C GLU A 60 14.12 1.85 -3.44
N ILE A 61 14.85 1.52 -2.38
CA ILE A 61 15.80 2.45 -1.77
C ILE A 61 16.91 2.64 -2.80
N ILE A 62 16.83 3.73 -3.58
CA ILE A 62 17.98 4.19 -4.36
C ILE A 62 19.01 4.64 -3.33
N THR A 63 19.99 3.78 -3.02
CA THR A 63 21.15 4.14 -2.19
C THR A 63 21.96 5.17 -2.95
N SER A 64 21.54 6.42 -2.84
CA SER A 64 22.30 7.59 -3.26
C SER A 64 23.34 7.83 -2.18
N ASN A 65 24.53 7.29 -2.40
CA ASN A 65 25.67 7.51 -1.52
C ASN A 65 26.02 9.01 -1.52
N LYS A 66 25.62 9.76 -0.48
CA LYS A 66 26.33 10.90 0.15
C LYS A 66 25.47 11.66 1.18
N ASN A 67 25.91 11.55 2.44
CA ASN A 67 25.89 12.52 3.55
C ASN A 67 24.92 13.71 3.51
N SER A 68 23.96 13.76 4.45
CA SER A 68 23.90 14.73 5.58
C SER A 68 22.50 14.76 6.22
N PHE A 69 22.49 14.79 7.56
CA PHE A 69 21.35 14.96 8.48
C PHE A 69 20.23 15.90 8.02
N THR A 70 18.97 15.54 8.23
CA THR A 70 18.10 16.00 9.35
C THR A 70 16.67 15.48 9.18
N GLU A 71 16.04 15.20 10.31
CA GLU A 71 14.67 14.77 10.47
C GLU A 71 13.67 15.70 9.76
N ASN A 72 12.73 15.12 9.03
CA ASN A 72 11.31 15.39 9.18
C ASN A 72 10.52 14.36 8.37
N ALA A 73 9.62 13.65 9.07
CA ALA A 73 8.58 12.87 8.44
C ALA A 73 7.78 13.75 7.47
N ASN A 74 7.24 13.13 6.42
CA ASN A 74 6.39 13.72 5.38
C ASN A 74 7.09 14.10 4.06
N GLN A 75 7.62 13.11 3.34
CA GLN A 75 7.52 13.12 1.88
C GLN A 75 7.87 11.76 1.27
N CYS A 76 6.87 11.04 0.78
CA CYS A 76 7.06 9.95 -0.18
C CYS A 76 7.23 10.55 -1.57
N HIS A 77 8.42 11.06 -1.89
CA HIS A 77 8.76 11.51 -3.24
C HIS A 77 10.06 10.84 -3.70
N GLY A 78 9.92 9.59 -4.17
CA GLY A 78 10.94 8.87 -4.91
C GLY A 78 10.35 8.43 -6.25
N LYS A 79 11.15 8.42 -7.32
CA LYS A 79 10.71 8.00 -8.67
C LYS A 79 10.07 6.61 -8.57
N ASN A 80 8.76 6.54 -8.81
CA ASN A 80 7.98 5.33 -8.61
C ASN A 80 8.18 4.35 -9.77
N ASN A 81 8.86 3.23 -9.53
CA ASN A 81 8.75 2.05 -10.38
C ASN A 81 7.38 1.41 -10.09
N ILE A 82 6.34 1.90 -10.74
CA ILE A 82 4.97 1.38 -10.60
C ILE A 82 4.88 0.10 -11.41
N GLN A 83 4.76 -1.03 -10.72
CA GLN A 83 4.54 -2.33 -11.34
C GLN A 83 3.10 -2.74 -11.02
N LEU A 84 2.26 -2.79 -12.06
CA LEU A 84 0.84 -3.12 -11.93
C LEU A 84 0.67 -4.64 -11.97
N TYR A 85 0.12 -5.20 -10.90
CA TYR A 85 -0.10 -6.62 -10.72
C TYR A 85 -1.63 -6.87 -10.65
N ILE A 86 -2.15 -7.73 -11.52
CA ILE A 86 -3.56 -8.16 -11.49
C ILE A 86 -3.61 -9.51 -10.79
N ALA A 87 -4.36 -9.64 -9.69
CA ALA A 87 -4.51 -10.92 -9.00
C ALA A 87 -5.41 -11.84 -9.84
N GLU A 88 -4.97 -13.07 -10.09
CA GLU A 88 -5.81 -14.08 -10.73
C GLU A 88 -6.86 -14.62 -9.74
N ASP A 89 -6.51 -14.75 -8.46
CA ASP A 89 -7.38 -15.20 -7.36
C ASP A 89 -7.28 -14.29 -6.12
N GLU A 90 -8.32 -14.28 -5.27
CA GLU A 90 -8.29 -13.58 -3.98
C GLU A 90 -7.08 -14.06 -3.15
N ASN A 91 -6.24 -13.12 -2.70
CA ASN A 91 -5.05 -13.35 -1.86
C ASN A 91 -3.87 -14.09 -2.50
N SER A 92 -3.85 -14.30 -3.82
CA SER A 92 -2.73 -15.01 -4.50
C SER A 92 -1.35 -14.35 -4.31
N TYR A 93 -1.31 -13.04 -4.00
CA TYR A 93 -0.06 -12.32 -3.71
C TYR A 93 0.49 -12.54 -2.30
N PHE A 94 -0.27 -13.18 -1.42
CA PHE A 94 0.05 -13.30 0.00
C PHE A 94 0.28 -14.74 0.47
N VAL A 95 -0.03 -15.72 -0.37
CA VAL A 95 0.20 -17.13 -0.11
C VAL A 95 1.29 -17.59 -1.07
N SER A 96 2.49 -17.78 -0.55
CA SER A 96 3.58 -18.46 -1.25
C SER A 96 3.75 -19.82 -0.58
N ASP A 97 3.64 -20.91 -1.35
CA ASP A 97 4.03 -22.26 -0.90
C ASP A 97 5.55 -22.35 -0.66
#